data_AF-A0A257TME9-F1
#
_entry.id   AF-A0A257TME9-F1
#
_cell.length_a   1.000
_cell.length_b   1.000
_cell.length_c   1.000
_cell.angle_alpha   90.00
_cell.angle_beta   90.00
_cell.angle_gamma   90.00
#
_symmetry.space_group_name_H-M   'P 1'
#
loop_
_entity.id
_entity.type
_entity.pdbx_description
1 polymer ?
#
loop_
_entity_poly.entity_id
_entity_poly.type
_entity_poly.pdbx_seq_one_letter_code
_entity_poly.pdbx_strand_id
1 'polypeptide(L)' 'MTDDVDTITERDEDQYHAYVGNRIPWYVRLVWVGFWCFAVYYTVRYLFPDLQTELITPP' A
#
# COMPACT_ATOMS: atom_id res chain seq x y z
N MET A 1 -37.50 34.44 10.15
CA MET A 1 -36.10 34.72 10.50
C MET A 1 -35.60 33.54 11.32
N THR A 2 -35.33 32.45 10.62
CA THR A 2 -34.93 31.14 11.17
C THR A 2 -33.90 30.49 10.23
N ASP A 3 -33.16 31.31 9.48
CA ASP A 3 -32.18 30.88 8.49
C ASP A 3 -30.74 30.89 9.07
N ASP A 4 -30.59 31.45 10.27
CA ASP A 4 -29.30 31.62 10.96
C ASP A 4 -28.91 30.41 11.84
N VAL A 5 -29.82 29.46 12.10
CA VAL A 5 -29.52 28.28 12.94
C VAL A 5 -29.04 27.10 12.10
N ASP A 6 -29.62 26.88 10.91
CA ASP A 6 -29.21 25.80 10.00
C ASP A 6 -27.86 26.08 9.32
N THR A 7 -27.45 27.35 9.20
CA THR A 7 -26.17 27.73 8.59
C THR A 7 -24.95 27.46 9.48
N ILE A 8 -25.13 27.38 10.80
CA ILE A 8 -24.03 27.11 11.75
C ILE A 8 -23.70 25.62 11.77
N THR A 9 -24.70 24.75 11.51
CA THR A 9 -24.51 23.29 11.52
C THR A 9 -23.92 22.76 10.23
N GLU A 10 -24.31 23.30 9.07
CA GLU A 10 -23.80 22.80 7.76
C GLU A 10 -22.32 23.17 7.51
N ARG A 11 -21.83 24.29 8.05
CA ARG A 11 -20.42 24.70 7.85
C ARG A 11 -19.42 23.95 8.73
N ASP A 12 -19.88 23.36 9.84
CA ASP A 12 -19.02 22.66 10.81
C ASP A 12 -19.01 21.13 10.62
N GLU A 13 -19.99 20.55 9.91
CA GLU A 13 -20.04 19.10 9.66
C GLU A 13 -18.92 18.59 8.72
N ASP A 14 -18.41 19.43 7.81
CA ASP A 14 -17.29 19.08 6.93
C ASP A 14 -15.93 18.99 7.66
N GLN A 15 -15.81 19.54 8.88
CA GLN A 15 -14.55 19.52 9.66
C GLN A 15 -14.35 18.26 10.50
N TYR A 16 -15.42 17.50 10.79
CA TYR A 16 -15.32 16.29 11.63
C TYR A 16 -15.10 15.01 10.84
N HIS A 17 -14.86 15.12 9.54
CA HIS A 17 -14.12 14.09 8.85
C HIS A 17 -12.66 14.22 9.25
N ALA A 18 -12.33 13.65 10.41
CA ALA A 18 -10.99 13.16 10.71
C ALA A 18 -10.66 12.05 9.70
N TYR A 19 -10.53 12.42 8.43
CA TYR A 19 -9.72 11.73 7.48
C TYR A 19 -8.36 11.68 8.16
N VAL A 20 -8.03 10.52 8.73
CA VAL A 20 -6.67 10.12 9.03
C VAL A 20 -5.98 9.94 7.68
N GLY A 21 -5.87 11.06 6.96
CA GLY A 21 -5.42 11.15 5.60
C GLY A 21 -3.95 10.84 5.58
N ASN A 22 -3.58 9.83 4.80
CA ASN A 22 -2.22 9.57 4.34
C ASN A 22 -1.17 9.16 5.40
N ARG A 23 -1.53 8.80 6.63
CA ARG A 23 -0.56 8.13 7.51
C ARG A 23 -0.47 6.66 7.13
N ILE A 24 0.14 6.36 5.98
CA ILE A 24 0.46 4.99 5.56
C ILE A 24 1.07 4.30 6.79
N PRO A 25 0.40 3.29 7.34
CA PRO A 25 0.84 2.70 8.58
C PRO A 25 2.23 2.10 8.39
N TRP A 26 3.12 2.35 9.35
CA TRP A 26 4.52 1.93 9.25
C TRP A 26 4.65 0.41 9.05
N TYR A 27 3.71 -0.39 9.56
CA TYR A 27 3.68 -1.83 9.37
C TYR A 27 3.49 -2.23 7.90
N VAL A 28 2.70 -1.48 7.12
CA VAL A 28 2.54 -1.73 5.68
C VAL A 28 3.86 -1.54 4.97
N ARG A 29 4.63 -0.51 5.35
CA ARG A 29 5.97 -0.27 4.81
C ARG A 29 6.93 -1.40 5.15
N LEU A 30 6.87 -1.95 6.36
CA LEU A 30 7.70 -3.10 6.74
C LEU A 30 7.33 -4.37 5.98
N VAL A 31 6.03 -4.66 5.83
CA VAL A 31 5.55 -5.79 5.03
C VAL A 31 5.98 -5.62 3.57
N TRP A 32 5.93 -4.41 3.04
CA TRP A 32 6.39 -4.10 1.68
C TRP A 32 7.89 -4.34 1.49
N VAL A 33 8.73 -3.85 2.40
CA VAL A 33 10.17 -4.11 2.37
C VAL A 33 10.45 -5.60 2.51
N GLY A 34 9.78 -6.30 3.43
CA GLY A 34 9.90 -7.74 3.60
C GLY A 34 9.49 -8.53 2.36
N PHE A 35 8.40 -8.13 1.70
CA PHE A 35 7.94 -8.70 0.44
C PHE A 35 9.02 -8.59 -0.64
N TRP A 36 9.64 -7.41 -0.81
CA TRP A 36 10.70 -7.24 -1.80
C TRP A 36 11.97 -8.03 -1.47
N CYS A 37 12.38 -8.07 -0.19
CA CYS A 37 13.50 -8.90 0.23
C CYS A 37 13.26 -10.38 -0.09
N PHE A 38 12.06 -10.89 0.20
CA PHE A 38 11.67 -12.25 -0.11
C PHE A 38 11.61 -12.51 -1.63
N ALA A 39 11.01 -11.59 -2.39
CA ALA A 39 10.90 -11.69 -3.83
C ALA A 39 12.28 -11.77 -4.49
N VAL A 40 13.21 -10.89 -4.11
CA VAL A 40 14.59 -10.90 -4.61
C VAL A 40 15.31 -12.20 -4.23
N TYR A 41 15.23 -12.60 -2.96
CA TYR A 41 15.84 -13.85 -2.48
C TYR A 41 15.34 -15.06 -3.27
N TYR A 42 14.02 -15.20 -3.42
CA TYR A 42 13.40 -16.32 -4.13
C TYR A 42 13.79 -16.33 -5.61
N THR A 43 13.75 -15.17 -6.26
CA THR A 43 14.11 -15.01 -7.67
C THR A 43 15.54 -15.47 -7.90
N VAL A 44 16.51 -14.97 -7.12
CA VAL A 44 17.93 -15.33 -7.26
C VAL A 44 18.18 -16.81 -6.94
N ARG A 45 17.54 -17.34 -5.90
CA ARG A 45 17.82 -18.69 -5.40
C ARG A 45 17.19 -19.81 -6.24
N TYR A 46 16.02 -19.56 -6.82
CA TYR A 46 15.22 -20.58 -7.49
C TYR A 46 14.90 -20.21 -8.94
N LEU A 47 14.40 -19.00 -9.20
CA LEU A 47 13.97 -18.62 -10.55
C LEU A 47 15.13 -18.58 -11.55
N PHE A 48 16.23 -17.91 -11.21
CA PHE A 48 17.39 -17.82 -12.11
C PHE A 48 18.04 -19.17 -12.46
N PRO A 49 18.33 -20.08 -11.51
CA PRO A 49 18.87 -21.40 -11.86
C PRO A 49 17.91 -22.26 -12.67
N ASP A 50 16.60 -22.21 -12.40
CA ASP A 50 15.62 -22.97 -13.18
C ASP A 50 15.52 -22.43 -14.61
N LEU A 51 15.49 -21.11 -14.79
CA LEU A 51 15.52 -20.47 -16.11
C LEU A 51 16.80 -20.80 -16.89
N GLN A 52 17.97 -20.81 -16.22
CA GLN A 52 19.22 -21.22 -16.87
C GLN A 52 19.15 -22.66 -17.35
N THR A 53 18.53 -23.55 -16.58
CA THR A 53 18.38 -24.96 -16.95
C THR A 53 17.56 -25.11 -18.24
N GLU A 54 16.44 -24.41 -18.35
CA GLU A 54 15.58 -24.44 -19.54
C GLU A 54 16.22 -23.81 -20.78
N LEU A 55 16.95 -22.69 -20.63
CA LEU A 55 17.57 -22.00 -21.76
C LEU A 55 18.83 -22.71 -22.29
N ILE A 56 19.64 -23.30 -21.41
CA ILE A 56 20.94 -23.90 -21.79
C ILE A 56 20.77 -25.36 -22.21
N THR A 57 19.75 -26.05 -21.71
CA THR A 57 19.50 -27.47 -22.01
C THR A 57 18.11 -27.64 -22.63
N PRO A 58 17.92 -27.21 -23.89
CA PRO A 58 16.72 -27.60 -24.62
C PRO A 58 16.74 -29.14 -24.81
N PRO A 59 15.58 -29.84 -24.68
CA PRO A 59 15.49 -31.28 -24.92
C PRO A 59 15.83 -31.67 -26.37
#